data_AF-A0A6L5YUJ1-F1
#
_entry.id   AF-A0A6L5YUJ1-F1
#
_cell.length_a   1.000
_cell.length_b   1.000
_cell.length_c   1.000
_cell.angle_alpha   90.00
_cell.angle_beta   90.00
_cell.angle_gamma   90.00
#
_symmetry.space_group_name_H-M   'P 1'
#
loop_
_entity.id
_entity.type
_entity.pdbx_description
1 polymer ?
#
loop_
_entity_poly.entity_id
_entity_poly.type
_entity_poly.pdbx_seq_one_letter_code
_entity_poly.pdbx_strand_id
1 'polypeptide(L)'
;MADGKRRYKSDRKDYKISVKMSERDMDILDVAVRKSGKTVSEYVRELIRLGGNVDFRYPEDRARVIRIFSGIANNINQAVRLGNTQGELYFSDIDKLQRSLNEIKSLFREVLEIWRLQRS
;
A
#
# COMPACT_ATOMS: atom_id res chain seq x y z
N MET A 1 -14.74 -0.96 32.53
CA MET A 1 -14.31 -1.01 31.12
C MET A 1 -14.22 0.44 30.63
N ALA A 2 -13.02 0.96 30.38
CA ALA A 2 -12.84 2.35 29.97
C ALA A 2 -13.20 2.47 28.48
N ASP A 3 -14.14 3.37 28.17
CA ASP A 3 -14.49 3.79 26.81
C ASP A 3 -13.22 4.03 25.99
N GLY A 4 -13.11 3.43 24.80
CA GLY A 4 -11.92 3.38 23.94
C GLY A 4 -11.49 4.74 23.35
N LYS A 5 -11.87 5.84 24.00
CA LYS A 5 -11.62 7.24 23.61
C LYS A 5 -10.52 7.92 24.42
N ARG A 6 -9.71 7.17 25.18
CA ARG A 6 -8.54 7.75 25.86
C ARG A 6 -7.46 8.10 24.83
N ARG A 7 -7.49 9.32 24.30
CA ARG A 7 -6.35 9.92 23.60
C ARG A 7 -5.27 10.24 24.63
N TYR A 8 -4.09 9.63 24.47
CA TYR A 8 -2.92 9.94 25.28
C TYR A 8 -2.54 11.42 25.10
N LYS A 9 -1.89 12.03 26.09
CA LYS A 9 -1.45 13.43 26.03
C LYS A 9 -0.64 13.72 24.75
N SER A 10 0.10 12.73 24.26
CA SER A 10 0.90 12.78 23.02
C SER A 10 0.08 12.85 21.72
N ASP A 11 -1.18 12.40 21.72
CA ASP A 11 -2.05 12.42 20.53
C ASP A 11 -2.89 13.69 20.42
N ARG A 12 -2.80 14.56 21.42
CA ARG A 12 -3.53 15.81 21.45
C ARG A 12 -2.83 16.84 20.56
N LYS A 13 -3.61 17.46 19.67
CA LYS A 13 -3.13 18.47 18.72
C LYS A 13 -3.16 19.86 19.38
N ASP A 14 -2.40 20.01 20.47
CA ASP A 14 -2.47 21.19 21.35
C ASP A 14 -1.69 22.40 20.80
N TYR A 15 -0.81 22.17 19.81
CA TYR A 15 0.00 23.21 19.18
C TYR A 15 -0.57 23.66 17.84
N LYS A 16 -0.55 24.98 17.61
CA LYS A 16 -0.96 25.61 16.35
C LYS A 16 0.23 26.27 15.67
N ILE A 17 0.38 26.01 14.37
CA ILE A 17 1.35 26.66 13.50
C ILE A 17 0.56 27.45 12.45
N SER A 18 0.94 28.72 12.25
CA SER A 18 0.40 29.57 11.18
C SER A 18 1.51 29.81 10.16
N VAL A 19 1.25 29.51 8.89
CA VAL A 19 2.20 29.68 7.79
C VAL A 19 1.60 30.65 6.79
N LYS A 20 2.35 31.70 6.41
CA LYS A 20 1.97 32.59 5.31
C LYS A 20 2.45 31.97 4.00
N MET A 21 1.58 31.89 3.00
CA MET A 21 1.87 31.29 1.70
C MET A 21 1.55 32.29 0.59
N SER A 22 2.27 32.21 -0.52
CA SER A 22 1.89 32.92 -1.74
C SER A 22 0.69 32.23 -2.39
N GLU A 23 -0.03 32.91 -3.30
CA GLU A 23 -1.15 32.30 -4.03
C GLU A 23 -0.71 31.03 -4.79
N ARG A 24 0.48 31.05 -5.41
CA ARG A 24 1.02 29.90 -6.14
C ARG A 24 1.26 28.70 -5.23
N ASP A 25 1.82 28.93 -4.04
CA ASP A 25 2.08 27.84 -3.10
C ASP A 25 0.77 27.27 -2.53
N MET A 26 -0.25 28.12 -2.40
CA MET A 26 -1.58 27.71 -1.98
C MET A 26 -2.26 26.82 -3.03
N ASP A 27 -2.16 27.17 -4.32
CA ASP A 27 -2.67 26.35 -5.43
C ASP A 27 -2.00 24.98 -5.47
N ILE A 28 -0.68 24.93 -5.27
CA ILE A 28 0.08 23.67 -5.21
C ILE A 28 -0.41 22.81 -4.04
N LEU A 29 -0.59 23.41 -2.85
CA LEU A 29 -1.08 22.73 -1.66
C LEU A 29 -2.49 22.17 -1.90
N ASP A 30 -3.40 22.96 -2.47
CA ASP A 30 -4.79 22.54 -2.70
C ASP A 30 -4.87 21.39 -3.71
N VAL A 31 -4.09 21.43 -4.79
CA VAL A 31 -4.02 20.32 -5.76
C VAL A 31 -3.51 19.05 -5.07
N ALA A 32 -2.48 19.15 -4.24
CA ALA A 32 -1.89 18.01 -3.56
C ALA A 32 -2.84 17.41 -2.51
N VAL A 33 -3.53 18.27 -1.76
CA VAL A 33 -4.54 17.89 -0.77
C VAL A 33 -5.72 17.20 -1.46
N ARG A 34 -6.24 17.74 -2.58
CA ARG A 34 -7.31 17.10 -3.36
C ARG A 34 -6.93 15.71 -3.86
N LYS A 35 -5.70 15.54 -4.35
CA LYS A 35 -5.18 14.23 -4.77
C LYS A 35 -5.05 13.24 -3.61
N SER A 36 -4.72 13.73 -2.41
CA SER A 36 -4.58 12.88 -1.23
C SER A 36 -5.91 12.43 -0.62
N GLY A 37 -7.01 13.14 -0.89
CA GLY A 37 -8.30 12.94 -0.23
C GLY A 37 -8.32 13.31 1.27
N LYS A 38 -7.27 13.98 1.78
CA LYS A 38 -7.13 14.36 3.19
C LYS A 38 -7.50 15.82 3.42
N THR A 39 -7.60 16.21 4.69
CA THR A 39 -7.67 17.63 5.07
C THR A 39 -6.28 18.27 4.99
N VAL A 40 -6.20 19.58 4.72
CA VAL A 40 -4.94 20.34 4.67
C VAL A 40 -4.08 20.11 5.93
N SER A 41 -4.72 20.16 7.11
CA SER A 41 -4.04 19.97 8.39
C SER A 41 -3.46 18.57 8.56
N GLU A 42 -4.13 17.55 8.02
CA GLU A 42 -3.65 16.18 8.05
C GLU A 42 -2.50 15.96 7.08
N TYR A 43 -2.64 16.48 5.87
CA TYR A 43 -1.62 16.48 4.82
C TYR A 43 -0.30 17.11 5.31
N VAL A 44 -0.35 18.31 5.89
CA VAL A 44 0.85 19.01 6.40
C VAL A 44 1.50 18.25 7.56
N ARG A 45 0.72 17.66 8.47
CA ARG A 45 1.28 16.84 9.56
C ARG A 45 1.96 15.58 9.03
N GLU A 46 1.42 14.99 7.98
CA GLU A 46 2.00 13.81 7.33
C GLU A 46 3.30 14.17 6.61
N LEU A 47 3.35 15.31 5.91
CA LEU A 47 4.59 15.85 5.34
C LEU A 47 5.69 15.97 6.39
N ILE A 48 5.38 16.54 7.56
CA ILE A 48 6.34 16.70 8.65
C ILE A 48 6.80 15.33 9.19
N ARG A 49 5.88 14.38 9.37
CA ARG A 49 6.19 13.04 9.89
C ARG A 49 7.03 12.19 8.92
N LEU A 50 6.81 12.36 7.62
CA LEU A 50 7.46 11.58 6.57
C LEU A 50 8.66 12.31 5.93
N GLY A 51 9.08 13.44 6.50
CA GLY A 51 10.27 14.18 6.04
C GLY A 51 10.10 14.79 4.65
N GLY A 52 8.90 15.25 4.30
CA GLY A 52 8.61 15.91 3.02
C GLY A 52 8.13 14.99 1.89
N ASN A 53 8.21 13.66 2.08
CA ASN A 53 7.70 12.69 1.11
C ASN A 53 6.35 12.16 1.56
N VAL A 54 5.26 12.76 1.07
CA VAL A 54 3.94 12.13 1.20
C VAL A 54 3.55 11.51 -0.12
N ASP A 55 3.42 10.19 -0.08
CA ASP A 55 3.23 9.39 -1.27
C ASP A 55 1.78 8.93 -1.41
N PHE A 56 1.05 9.60 -2.29
CA PHE A 56 -0.39 9.39 -2.48
C PHE A 56 -0.71 8.37 -3.59
N ARG A 57 0.30 7.91 -4.33
CA ARG A 57 0.13 6.94 -5.42
C ARG A 57 0.02 5.49 -4.93
N TYR A 58 0.30 5.24 -3.66
CA TYR A 58 0.55 3.89 -3.15
C TYR A 58 -0.64 3.09 -2.59
N PRO A 59 -1.77 3.68 -2.10
CA PRO A 59 -2.83 2.87 -1.50
C PRO A 59 -3.47 1.89 -2.50
N GLU A 60 -3.77 2.37 -3.72
CA GLU A 60 -4.42 1.56 -4.75
C GLU A 60 -3.49 0.51 -5.34
N ASP A 61 -2.24 0.88 -5.63
CA ASP A 61 -1.25 -0.05 -6.18
C ASP A 61 -0.86 -1.13 -5.17
N ARG A 62 -0.72 -0.79 -3.89
CA ARG A 62 -0.50 -1.79 -2.82
C ARG A 62 -1.71 -2.69 -2.65
N ALA A 63 -2.93 -2.15 -2.65
CA ALA A 63 -4.15 -2.95 -2.57
C ALA A 63 -4.29 -3.90 -3.77
N ARG A 64 -3.91 -3.45 -4.97
CA ARG A 64 -3.88 -4.26 -6.19
C ARG A 64 -2.88 -5.40 -6.07
N VAL A 65 -1.65 -5.11 -5.62
CA VAL A 65 -0.62 -6.12 -5.37
C VAL A 65 -1.10 -7.14 -4.34
N ILE A 66 -1.64 -6.70 -3.19
CA ILE A 66 -2.17 -7.58 -2.14
C ILE A 66 -3.29 -8.48 -2.68
N ARG A 67 -4.18 -7.96 -3.54
CA ARG A 67 -5.26 -8.73 -4.18
C ARG A 67 -4.71 -9.82 -5.10
N ILE A 68 -3.69 -9.51 -5.90
CA ILE A 68 -3.01 -10.48 -6.77
C ILE A 68 -2.39 -11.59 -5.90
N PHE A 69 -1.66 -11.24 -4.84
CA PHE A 69 -1.09 -12.23 -3.91
C PHE A 69 -2.15 -13.13 -3.26
N SER A 70 -3.27 -12.56 -2.84
CA SER A 70 -4.37 -13.30 -2.21
C SER A 70 -5.03 -14.30 -3.17
N GLY A 71 -5.24 -13.90 -4.43
CA GLY A 71 -5.79 -14.78 -5.47
C GLY A 71 -4.88 -15.99 -5.74
N ILE A 72 -3.57 -15.77 -5.74
CA ILE A 72 -2.59 -16.83 -5.99
C ILE A 72 -2.51 -17.80 -4.80
N ALA A 73 -2.45 -17.29 -3.57
CA ALA A 73 -2.49 -18.14 -2.37
C ALA A 73 -3.74 -19.04 -2.37
N ASN A 74 -4.88 -18.50 -2.82
CA ASN A 74 -6.11 -19.27 -2.97
C ASN A 74 -6.00 -20.35 -4.07
N ASN A 75 -5.35 -20.06 -5.20
CA ASN A 75 -5.13 -21.05 -6.26
C ASN A 75 -4.20 -22.20 -5.79
N ILE A 76 -3.14 -21.88 -5.04
CA ILE A 76 -2.24 -22.87 -4.45
C ILE A 76 -3.01 -23.76 -3.46
N ASN A 77 -3.80 -23.16 -2.58
CA ASN A 77 -4.63 -23.90 -1.62
C ASN A 77 -5.62 -24.85 -2.31
N GLN A 78 -6.18 -24.44 -3.45
CA GLN A 78 -7.07 -25.30 -4.24
C GLN A 78 -6.32 -26.48 -4.86
N ALA A 79 -5.15 -26.24 -5.47
CA ALA A 79 -4.32 -27.30 -6.06
C ALA A 79 -3.90 -28.35 -5.01
N VAL A 80 -3.49 -27.90 -3.81
CA VAL A 80 -3.12 -28.79 -2.70
C VAL A 80 -4.32 -29.59 -2.20
N ARG A 81 -5.51 -28.97 -2.06
CA ARG A 81 -6.74 -29.68 -1.67
C ARG A 81 -7.17 -30.71 -2.69
N LEU A 82 -7.07 -30.40 -3.98
CA LEU A 82 -7.36 -31.32 -5.08
C LEU A 82 -6.42 -32.53 -5.03
N GLY A 83 -5.12 -32.32 -4.90
CA GLY A 83 -4.12 -33.38 -4.76
C GLY A 83 -4.37 -34.27 -3.52
N ASN A 84 -4.69 -33.67 -2.37
CA ASN A 84 -5.03 -34.41 -1.16
C ASN A 84 -6.33 -35.22 -1.27
N THR A 85 -7.28 -34.79 -2.10
CA THR A 85 -8.58 -35.47 -2.29
C THR A 85 -8.48 -36.60 -3.32
N GLN A 86 -7.62 -36.45 -4.33
CA GLN A 86 -7.46 -37.43 -5.42
C GLN A 86 -6.33 -38.45 -5.19
N GLY A 87 -5.49 -38.25 -4.18
CA GLY A 87 -4.45 -39.22 -3.78
C GLY A 87 -3.18 -39.21 -4.64
N GLU A 88 -3.19 -38.54 -5.79
CA GLU A 88 -2.01 -38.35 -6.64
C GLU A 88 -1.86 -36.87 -7.02
N LEU A 89 -0.72 -36.27 -6.64
CA LEU A 89 -0.27 -34.98 -7.18
C LEU A 89 0.41 -35.26 -8.52
N TYR A 90 -0.27 -34.99 -9.63
CA TYR A 90 0.33 -35.16 -10.95
C TYR A 90 1.49 -34.16 -11.13
N PHE A 91 2.59 -34.60 -11.73
CA PHE A 91 3.74 -33.74 -12.07
C PHE A 91 3.32 -32.46 -12.83
N SER A 92 2.23 -32.54 -13.58
CA SER A 92 1.62 -31.41 -14.29
C SER A 92 1.08 -30.33 -13.36
N ASP A 93 0.62 -30.66 -12.16
CA ASP A 93 0.12 -29.69 -11.17
C ASP A 93 1.26 -29.03 -10.40
N ILE A 94 2.36 -29.75 -10.18
CA ILE A 94 3.61 -29.17 -9.65
C ILE A 94 4.21 -28.19 -10.67
N ASP A 95 4.23 -28.54 -11.95
CA ASP A 95 4.71 -27.65 -13.02
C ASP A 95 3.86 -26.37 -13.14
N LYS A 96 2.53 -26.48 -13.02
CA LYS A 96 1.63 -25.31 -12.97
C LYS A 96 1.93 -24.40 -11.78
N LEU A 97 2.12 -24.97 -10.58
CA LEU A 97 2.47 -24.21 -9.38
C LEU A 97 3.81 -23.48 -9.55
N GLN A 98 4.79 -24.14 -10.16
CA GLN A 98 6.11 -23.57 -10.41
C GLN A 98 6.08 -22.45 -11.45
N ARG A 99 5.23 -22.56 -12.49
CA ARG A 99 4.98 -21.47 -13.45
C ARG A 99 4.34 -20.26 -12.78
N SER A 100 3.30 -20.46 -11.97
CA SER A 100 2.69 -19.37 -11.21
C SER A 100 3.69 -18.68 -10.26
N LEU A 101 4.59 -19.44 -9.62
CA LEU A 101 5.64 -18.87 -8.78
C LEU A 101 6.64 -18.01 -9.58
N ASN A 102 7.01 -18.44 -10.78
CA ASN A 102 7.91 -17.67 -11.65
C ASN A 102 7.25 -16.37 -12.15
N GLU A 103 5.95 -16.42 -12.46
CA GLU A 103 5.17 -15.25 -12.88
C GLU A 103 5.12 -14.19 -11.76
N ILE A 104 4.91 -14.63 -10.50
CA ILE A 104 5.01 -13.76 -9.32
C ILE A 104 6.37 -13.09 -9.22
N LYS A 105 7.45 -13.88 -9.36
CA LYS A 105 8.81 -13.36 -9.25
C LYS A 105 9.10 -12.30 -10.31
N SER A 106 8.49 -12.42 -11.49
CA SER A 106 8.58 -11.41 -12.55
C SER A 106 7.82 -10.13 -12.19
N LEU A 107 6.53 -10.26 -11.81
CA LEU A 107 5.70 -9.12 -11.41
C LEU A 107 6.30 -8.35 -10.22
N PHE A 108 6.89 -9.06 -9.26
CA PHE A 108 7.55 -8.44 -8.12
C PHE A 108 8.79 -7.64 -8.51
N ARG A 109 9.57 -8.13 -9.49
CA ARG A 109 10.71 -7.37 -10.03
C ARG A 109 10.26 -6.11 -10.74
N GLU A 110 9.21 -6.18 -11.55
CA GLU A 110 8.64 -5.02 -12.26
C GLU A 110 8.16 -3.95 -11.27
N VAL A 111 7.44 -4.35 -10.22
CA VAL A 111 7.01 -3.44 -9.15
C VAL A 111 8.20 -2.82 -8.43
N LEU A 112 9.23 -3.61 -8.10
CA LEU A 112 10.44 -3.10 -7.45
C LEU A 112 11.24 -2.14 -8.36
N GLU A 113 11.29 -2.39 -9.67
CA GLU A 113 11.97 -1.51 -10.63
C GLU A 113 11.22 -0.20 -10.83
N ILE A 114 9.90 -0.23 -10.96
CA ILE A 114 9.04 0.97 -10.98
C ILE A 114 9.29 1.80 -9.71
N TRP A 115 9.33 1.15 -8.55
CA TRP A 115 9.59 1.82 -7.27
C TRP A 115 11.02 2.34 -7.14
N ARG A 116 12.01 1.72 -7.82
CA ARG A 116 13.39 2.20 -7.86
C ARG A 116 13.53 3.45 -8.75
N LEU A 117 12.86 3.47 -9.89
CA LEU A 117 12.89 4.58 -10.86
C LEU A 117 12.17 5.83 -10.33
N GLN A 118 11.15 5.67 -9.48
CA GLN A 118 10.45 6.80 -8.86
C GLN A 118 11.19 7.45 -7.68
N ARG A 119 12.33 6.90 -7.26
CA ARG A 119 13.22 7.46 -6.22
C ARG A 119 14.40 8.26 -6.78
N SER A 120 14.59 8.29 -8.10
CA SER A 120 15.58 9.12 -8.81
C SER A 120 14.95 10.42 -9.28
#